data_AF-A0A528HCD3-F1
#
_entry.id   AF-A0A528HCD3-F1
#
_cell.length_a   1.000
_cell.length_b   1.000
_cell.length_c   1.000
_cell.angle_alpha   90.00
_cell.angle_beta   90.00
_cell.angle_gamma   90.00
#
_symmetry.space_group_name_H-M   'P 1'
#
loop_
_entity.id
_entity.type
_entity.pdbx_description
1 polymer ?
#
loop_
_entity_poly.entity_id
_entity_poly.type
_entity_poly.pdbx_seq_one_letter_code
_entity_poly.pdbx_strand_id
1 'polypeptide(L)' 'MNIHKNARLTPLRREEMARDVVEGRLSKADAARTYGVTAKVV' A
#
# COMPACT_ATOMS: atom_id res chain seq x y z
N MET A 1 -18.63 -1.11 4.65
CA MET A 1 -17.19 -1.44 4.79
C MET A 1 -16.94 -2.76 4.06
N ASN A 2 -16.40 -2.72 2.84
CA ASN A 2 -16.18 -3.94 2.05
C ASN A 2 -14.85 -4.58 2.45
N ILE A 3 -14.92 -5.57 3.34
CA ILE A 3 -13.78 -6.35 3.86
C ILE A 3 -12.95 -7.05 2.77
N HIS A 4 -13.53 -7.20 1.57
CA HIS A 4 -12.84 -7.69 0.36
C HIS A 4 -11.93 -6.64 -0.31
N LYS A 5 -11.94 -5.35 0.09
CA LYS A 5 -11.03 -4.33 -0.46
C LYS A 5 -9.57 -4.49 0.01
N ASN A 6 -9.36 -5.17 1.14
CA ASN A 6 -8.04 -5.65 1.58
C ASN A 6 -7.75 -7.06 1.02
N ALA A 7 -8.35 -7.46 -0.11
CA ALA A 7 -8.09 -8.74 -0.75
C ALA A 7 -6.60 -8.81 -1.15
N ARG A 8 -5.81 -9.28 -0.19
CA ARG A 8 -4.40 -9.66 -0.21
C ARG A 8 -3.58 -8.79 -1.16
N LEU A 9 -2.98 -7.73 -0.62
CA LEU A 9 -1.84 -7.07 -1.23
C LEU A 9 -0.86 -8.18 -1.69
N THR A 10 -0.79 -8.40 -2.99
CA THR A 10 0.02 -9.49 -3.55
C THR A 10 1.50 -9.17 -3.27
N PRO A 11 2.40 -10.17 -3.26
CA PRO A 11 3.83 -9.91 -3.09
C PRO A 11 4.35 -8.83 -4.05
N LEU A 12 3.96 -8.90 -5.33
CA LEU A 12 4.31 -7.88 -6.32
C LEU A 12 3.79 -6.48 -5.95
N ARG A 13 2.50 -6.35 -5.59
CA ARG A 13 1.93 -5.05 -5.20
C ARG A 13 2.59 -4.49 -3.94
N ARG A 14 3.09 -5.36 -3.04
CA ARG A 14 3.84 -4.93 -1.85
C ARG A 14 5.21 -4.39 -2.22
N GLU A 15 5.91 -5.02 -3.17
CA GLU A 15 7.19 -4.52 -3.66
C GLU A 15 7.04 -3.18 -4.38
N GLU A 16 6.01 -3.03 -5.21
CA GLU A 16 5.68 -1.74 -5.85
C GLU A 16 5.47 -0.65 -4.80
N MET A 17 4.64 -0.92 -3.79
CA MET A 17 4.36 0.02 -2.70
C MET A 17 5.63 0.39 -1.94
N ALA A 18 6.46 -0.60 -1.59
CA ALA A 18 7.72 -0.36 -0.89
C ALA A 18 8.65 0.53 -1.71
N ARG A 19 8.76 0.28 -3.03
CA ARG A 19 9.58 1.09 -3.93
C ARG A 19 9.09 2.54 -3.98
N ASP A 20 7.78 2.76 -4.13
CA ASP A 20 7.24 4.12 -4.21
C ASP A 20 7.44 4.93 -2.92
N VAL A 21 7.43 4.26 -1.75
CA VAL A 21 7.73 4.91 -0.46
C VAL A 21 9.23 5.16 -0.28
N VAL A 22 10.08 4.17 -0.57
CA VAL A 22 11.54 4.28 -0.41
C VAL A 22 12.14 5.32 -1.35
N GLU A 23 11.62 5.40 -2.58
CA GLU A 23 12.04 6.40 -3.56
C GLU A 23 11.40 7.78 -3.34
N GLY A 24 10.58 7.93 -2.30
CA GLY A 24 9.95 9.20 -1.92
C GLY A 24 8.84 9.67 -2.87
N ARG A 25 8.36 8.80 -3.77
CA ARG A 25 7.28 9.11 -4.71
C ARG A 25 5.93 9.26 -4.02
N LEU A 26 5.71 8.50 -2.94
CA LEU A 26 4.51 8.56 -2.12
C LEU A 26 4.86 8.67 -0.64
N SER A 27 4.08 9.46 0.10
CA SER A 27 4.08 9.39 1.56
C SER A 27 3.44 8.07 2.03
N LYS A 28 3.73 7.63 3.26
CA LYS A 28 3.10 6.42 3.82
C LYS A 28 1.57 6.49 3.84
N ALA A 29 1.02 7.69 4.08
CA ALA A 29 -0.42 7.91 4.09
C ALA A 29 -1.03 7.82 2.68
N ASP A 30 -0.32 8.32 1.66
CA ASP A 30 -0.76 8.23 0.27
C ASP A 30 -0.66 6.80 -0.25
N ALA A 31 0.45 6.11 0.01
CA ALA A 31 0.62 4.71 -0.32
C ALA A 31 -0.47 3.84 0.33
N ALA A 32 -0.81 4.07 1.60
CA ALA A 32 -1.89 3.35 2.27
C ALA A 32 -3.23 3.46 1.52
N ARG A 33 -3.58 4.68 1.08
CA ARG A 33 -4.80 4.93 0.31
C ARG A 33 -4.74 4.29 -1.07
N THR A 34 -3.63 4.44 -1.79
CA THR A 34 -3.43 3.93 -3.15
C THR A 34 -3.48 2.40 -3.21
N TYR A 35 -2.81 1.73 -2.27
CA TYR A 35 -2.73 0.27 -2.22
C TYR A 35 -3.86 -0.37 -1.39
N GLY A 36 -4.79 0.44 -0.87
CA GLY A 36 -5.94 -0.03 -0.11
C GLY A 36 -5.53 -0.79 1.15
N VAL A 37 -4.52 -0.30 1.87
CA VAL A 37 -4.04 -0.84 3.14
C VAL A 37 -4.05 0.22 4.25
N THR A 38 -3.77 -0.17 5.49
CA THR A 38 -3.58 0.80 6.57
C THR A 38 -2.14 1.30 6.59
N ALA A 39 -1.90 2.50 7.10
CA ALA A 39 -0.55 3.08 7.19
C ALA A 39 0.43 2.27 8.06
N LYS A 40 -0.07 1.36 8.92
CA LYS A 40 0.74 0.41 9.69
C LYS A 40 1.35 -0.70 8.81
N VAL A 41 0.70 -1.01 7.67
CA VAL A 41 1.13 -2.05 6.72
C VAL A 41 2.14 -1.49 5.70
N VAL A 42 2.16 -0.17 5.51
CA VAL A 42 3.08 0.55 4.63
C VAL A 42 4.44 0.75 5.28
#